data_AF-A0A8H8DGX0-F1
#
_entry.id   AF-A0A8H8DGX0-F1
#
_cell.length_a   1.000
_cell.length_b   1.000
_cell.length_c   1.000
_cell.angle_alpha   90.00
_cell.angle_beta   90.00
_cell.angle_gamma   90.00
#
_symmetry.space_group_name_H-M   'P 1'
#
loop_
_entity.id
_entity.type
_entity.pdbx_description
1 polymer ?
#
loop_
_entity_poly.entity_id
_entity_poly.type
_entity_poly.pdbx_seq_one_letter_code
_entity_poly.pdbx_strand_id
1 'polypeptide(L)'
;MAVGKNKRLSKGKKGIKKKVVDPFTRKDWYDLKAPSMFAVRNIGKTLVNRTQGLSEWRFSAGSCRGAENANDYLRGRVVQVNLADLQKEESHNFRSIRLKVEEIQGKNCLTSFHGMDFTSDKLRSLVKKWQTLIEAFVDVKTTDGYVLRMFVIAFTKRRPNQLRKTTYAQSAQIRKIRAKMFEIMTREGQLSSLKELVAKL
;
A
#
# COMPACT_ATOMS: atom_id res chain seq x y z
N MET A 1 6.15 -31.64 -75.71
CA MET A 1 5.60 -30.93 -74.53
C MET A 1 6.43 -31.31 -73.31
N ALA A 2 7.35 -30.43 -72.91
CA ALA A 2 8.33 -30.69 -71.86
C ALA A 2 7.89 -30.11 -70.52
N VAL A 3 7.95 -30.97 -69.50
CA VAL A 3 7.67 -30.75 -68.09
C VAL A 3 8.80 -29.96 -67.45
N GLY A 4 8.51 -28.97 -66.61
CA GLY A 4 9.49 -28.43 -65.66
C GLY A 4 9.39 -26.94 -65.35
N LYS A 5 8.34 -26.56 -64.60
CA LYS A 5 8.09 -25.19 -64.11
C LYS A 5 9.25 -24.68 -63.24
N ASN A 6 9.91 -23.61 -63.70
CA ASN A 6 10.88 -22.85 -62.94
C ASN A 6 10.18 -21.99 -61.86
N LYS A 7 9.85 -22.58 -60.70
CA LYS A 7 9.49 -21.82 -59.50
C LYS A 7 10.78 -21.48 -58.74
N ARG A 8 11.48 -20.43 -59.17
CA ARG A 8 12.40 -19.70 -58.28
C ARG A 8 11.55 -19.05 -57.18
N LEU A 9 11.29 -19.81 -56.13
CA LEU A 9 10.84 -19.28 -54.84
C LEU A 9 11.85 -18.21 -54.42
N SER A 10 11.45 -16.94 -54.52
CA SER A 10 12.12 -15.88 -53.77
C SER A 10 12.20 -16.40 -52.34
N LYS A 11 13.42 -16.60 -51.82
CA LYS A 11 13.65 -16.83 -50.40
C LYS A 11 13.14 -15.57 -49.68
N GLY A 12 11.84 -15.54 -49.40
CA GLY A 12 11.23 -14.58 -48.50
C GLY A 12 12.06 -14.63 -47.23
N LYS A 13 12.55 -13.46 -46.80
CA LYS A 13 13.33 -13.30 -45.58
C LYS A 13 12.65 -14.13 -44.49
N LYS A 14 13.24 -15.29 -44.16
CA LYS A 14 12.84 -16.11 -43.02
C LYS A 14 12.77 -15.15 -41.86
N GLY A 15 11.55 -14.92 -41.36
CA GLY A 15 11.30 -13.96 -40.28
C GLY A 15 12.37 -14.14 -39.24
N ILE A 16 13.14 -13.06 -39.00
CA ILE A 16 14.20 -13.02 -38.00
C ILE A 16 13.55 -13.53 -36.72
N LYS A 17 13.89 -14.77 -36.33
CA LYS A 17 13.44 -15.32 -35.05
C LYS A 17 13.91 -14.30 -34.03
N LYS A 18 12.96 -13.56 -33.44
CA LYS A 18 13.27 -12.64 -32.33
C LYS A 18 14.09 -13.48 -31.36
N LYS A 19 15.36 -13.08 -31.13
CA LYS A 19 16.19 -13.75 -30.13
C LYS A 19 15.33 -13.85 -28.86
N VAL A 20 15.17 -15.07 -28.36
CA VAL A 20 14.51 -15.28 -27.07
C VAL A 20 15.45 -14.67 -26.05
N VAL A 21 15.22 -13.41 -25.71
CA VAL A 21 15.98 -12.67 -24.71
C VAL A 21 15.22 -12.80 -23.40
N ASP A 22 15.91 -13.18 -22.34
CA ASP A 22 15.33 -13.26 -21.00
C ASP A 22 14.74 -11.89 -20.61
N PRO A 23 13.44 -11.80 -20.29
CA PRO A 23 12.80 -10.57 -19.85
C PRO A 23 13.49 -9.86 -18.68
N PHE A 24 14.20 -10.58 -17.79
CA PHE A 24 14.92 -9.97 -16.66
C PHE A 24 16.13 -9.13 -17.07
N THR A 25 16.73 -9.40 -18.24
CA THR A 25 17.87 -8.61 -18.75
C THR A 25 17.51 -7.15 -19.03
N ARG A 26 16.22 -6.87 -19.22
CA ARG A 26 15.68 -5.53 -19.51
C ARG A 26 15.22 -4.78 -18.27
N LYS A 27 15.33 -5.38 -17.08
CA LYS A 27 14.85 -4.79 -15.82
C LYS A 27 15.98 -4.19 -15.00
N ASP A 28 15.67 -3.08 -14.34
CA ASP A 28 16.54 -2.43 -13.36
C ASP A 28 15.94 -2.50 -11.96
N TRP A 29 16.83 -2.52 -10.97
CA TRP A 29 16.51 -2.55 -9.56
C TRP A 29 16.44 -1.13 -8.98
N TYR A 30 15.38 -0.90 -8.20
CA TYR A 30 15.11 0.32 -7.47
C TYR A 30 14.96 0.01 -5.98
N ASP A 31 15.52 0.86 -5.13
CA ASP A 31 15.45 0.73 -3.68
C ASP A 31 14.23 1.50 -3.14
N LEU A 32 13.38 0.83 -2.37
CA LEU A 32 12.24 1.44 -1.69
C LEU A 32 12.70 2.06 -0.36
N LYS A 33 12.44 3.36 -0.20
CA LYS A 33 12.77 4.12 1.00
C LYS A 33 11.53 4.53 1.77
N ALA A 34 11.49 4.20 3.05
CA ALA A 34 10.45 4.65 3.98
C ALA A 34 10.60 6.16 4.28
N PRO A 35 9.51 6.83 4.69
CA PRO A 35 9.58 8.19 5.20
C PRO A 35 10.40 8.26 6.51
N SER A 36 10.91 9.45 6.83
CA SER A 36 11.80 9.69 7.98
C SER A 36 11.15 9.53 9.36
N MET A 37 9.86 9.18 9.42
CA MET A 37 9.14 8.93 10.67
C MET A 37 9.41 7.53 11.24
N PHE A 38 9.97 6.62 10.44
CA PHE A 38 10.32 5.27 10.86
C PHE A 38 11.83 5.14 11.11
N ALA A 39 12.23 4.29 12.05
CA ALA A 39 13.64 4.07 12.37
C ALA A 39 14.43 3.47 11.19
N VAL A 40 13.84 2.50 10.48
CA VAL A 40 14.45 1.86 9.32
C VAL A 40 13.95 2.48 8.03
N ARG A 41 14.87 3.11 7.29
CA ARG A 41 14.55 3.76 6.01
C ARG A 41 14.55 2.79 4.83
N ASN A 42 15.21 1.64 4.92
CA ASN A 42 15.32 0.68 3.83
C ASN A 42 14.24 -0.39 3.97
N ILE A 43 13.27 -0.40 3.07
CA ILE A 43 12.16 -1.36 3.10
C ILE A 43 12.51 -2.60 2.29
N GLY A 44 13.06 -2.40 1.09
CA GLY A 44 13.28 -3.46 0.14
C GLY A 44 13.62 -2.93 -1.25
N LYS A 45 13.53 -3.81 -2.25
CA LYS A 45 13.87 -3.51 -3.64
C LYS A 45 12.72 -3.89 -4.56
N THR A 46 12.56 -3.15 -5.65
CA THR A 46 11.60 -3.45 -6.71
C THR A 46 12.29 -3.43 -8.05
N LEU A 47 11.76 -4.22 -8.98
CA LEU A 47 12.29 -4.36 -10.34
C LEU A 47 11.29 -3.80 -11.35
N VAL A 48 11.81 -3.03 -12.31
CA VAL A 48 11.02 -2.32 -13.32
C VAL A 48 11.74 -2.38 -14.64
N ASN A 49 11.00 -2.33 -15.74
CA ASN A 49 11.60 -2.27 -17.06
C ASN A 49 12.47 -1.00 -17.21
N ARG A 50 13.63 -1.15 -17.85
CA ARG A 50 14.46 -0.03 -18.30
C ARG A 50 13.64 0.91 -19.16
N THR A 51 13.80 2.21 -18.91
CA THR A 51 13.28 3.26 -19.78
C THR A 51 13.83 3.03 -21.19
N GLN A 52 12.94 2.72 -22.12
CA GLN A 52 13.26 2.69 -23.55
C GLN A 52 13.04 4.13 -24.03
N GLY A 53 14.09 4.75 -24.59
CA GLY A 53 14.22 6.20 -24.73
C GLY A 53 12.98 6.97 -25.20
N LEU A 54 12.92 8.24 -24.81
CA LEU A 54 11.91 9.21 -25.25
C LEU A 54 11.83 9.23 -26.79
N SER A 55 10.73 8.74 -27.36
CA SER A 55 10.26 9.34 -28.59
C SER A 55 9.67 10.68 -28.20
N GLU A 56 10.33 11.74 -28.64
CA GLU A 56 9.87 13.13 -28.61
C GLU A 56 8.35 13.21 -28.78
N TRP A 57 7.69 13.92 -27.87
CA TRP A 57 6.26 14.21 -27.89
C TRP A 57 5.91 14.95 -29.20
N ARG A 58 5.59 14.23 -30.27
CA ARG A 58 4.94 14.82 -31.43
C ARG A 58 3.44 14.86 -31.13
N PHE A 59 2.92 16.05 -30.83
CA PHE A 59 1.49 16.34 -30.86
C PHE A 59 0.98 16.09 -32.29
N SER A 60 0.61 14.86 -32.59
CA SER A 60 -0.02 14.45 -33.84
C SER A 60 -0.97 13.34 -33.47
N ALA A 61 -2.26 13.68 -33.53
CA ALA A 61 -3.40 12.89 -33.11
C ALA A 61 -3.33 11.39 -33.47
N GLY A 62 -3.68 10.55 -32.49
CA GLY A 62 -4.19 9.20 -32.78
C GLY A 62 -3.19 8.04 -32.67
N SER A 63 -2.50 7.88 -31.54
CA SER A 63 -2.00 6.58 -31.05
C SER A 63 -1.31 6.75 -29.70
N CYS A 64 -2.02 6.49 -28.60
CA CYS A 64 -1.49 6.56 -27.24
C CYS A 64 -0.61 5.35 -26.91
N ARG A 65 0.56 5.22 -27.56
CA ARG A 65 1.65 4.40 -27.03
C ARG A 65 2.80 5.34 -26.70
N GLY A 66 2.60 6.09 -25.61
CA GLY A 66 3.63 6.97 -25.06
C GLY A 66 4.83 6.15 -24.64
N ALA A 67 6.03 6.64 -24.95
CA ALA A 67 7.28 6.06 -24.47
C ALA A 67 7.18 5.85 -22.95
N GLU A 68 7.25 4.59 -22.53
CA GLU A 68 6.90 4.20 -21.18
C GLU A 68 8.10 4.45 -20.25
N ASN A 69 8.10 5.59 -19.57
CA ASN A 69 9.13 5.91 -18.58
C ASN A 69 9.04 4.94 -17.40
N ALA A 70 10.17 4.38 -16.97
CA ALA A 70 10.22 3.50 -15.80
C ALA A 70 9.64 4.17 -14.53
N ASN A 71 9.76 5.50 -14.45
CA ASN A 71 9.27 6.29 -13.33
C ASN A 71 7.75 6.31 -13.23
N ASP A 72 7.04 6.41 -14.35
CA ASP A 72 5.58 6.47 -14.36
C ASP A 72 4.97 5.12 -13.92
N TYR A 73 5.67 4.02 -14.19
CA TYR A 73 5.28 2.70 -13.71
C TYR A 73 5.46 2.50 -12.21
N LEU A 74 6.43 3.18 -11.61
CA LEU A 74 6.75 3.07 -10.19
C LEU A 74 5.87 3.97 -9.34
N ARG A 75 5.58 5.18 -9.83
CA ARG A 75 4.69 6.13 -9.15
C ARG A 75 3.31 5.51 -8.97
N GLY A 76 2.73 5.75 -7.80
CA GLY A 76 1.41 5.25 -7.44
C GLY A 76 1.36 3.79 -7.00
N ARG A 77 2.46 3.03 -7.06
CA ARG A 77 2.51 1.69 -6.45
C ARG A 77 2.40 1.78 -4.94
N VAL A 78 1.59 0.90 -4.36
CA VAL A 78 1.44 0.77 -2.91
C VAL A 78 2.14 -0.48 -2.45
N VAL A 79 3.01 -0.34 -1.46
CA VAL A 79 3.77 -1.41 -0.83
C VAL A 79 3.21 -1.60 0.59
N GLN A 80 2.91 -2.84 0.95
CA GLN A 80 2.52 -3.20 2.30
C GLN A 80 3.73 -3.74 3.05
N VAL A 81 3.99 -3.20 4.23
CA VAL A 81 5.13 -3.55 5.08
C VAL A 81 4.63 -3.69 6.51
N ASN A 82 5.25 -4.54 7.30
CA ASN A 82 4.94 -4.63 8.71
C ASN A 82 5.62 -3.49 9.51
N LEU A 83 4.95 -2.95 10.52
CA LEU A 83 5.54 -1.92 11.37
C LEU A 83 6.71 -2.46 12.20
N ALA A 84 6.67 -3.74 12.59
CA ALA A 84 7.77 -4.37 13.32
C ALA A 84 9.10 -4.31 12.55
N ASP A 85 9.07 -4.49 11.23
CA ASP A 85 10.28 -4.43 10.39
C ASP A 85 10.81 -3.00 10.25
N LEU A 86 9.92 -2.01 10.30
CA LEU A 86 10.25 -0.59 10.19
C LEU A 86 10.82 0.00 11.49
N GLN A 87 10.36 -0.49 12.65
CA GLN A 87 10.76 0.02 13.96
C GLN A 87 11.71 -0.90 14.74
N LYS A 88 11.92 -2.14 14.26
CA LYS A 88 12.68 -3.21 14.94
C LYS A 88 12.10 -3.62 16.30
N GLU A 89 10.80 -3.41 16.49
CA GLU A 89 10.09 -3.77 17.72
C GLU A 89 9.04 -4.85 17.42
N GLU A 90 9.17 -6.00 18.06
CA GLU A 90 8.31 -7.17 17.78
C GLU A 90 6.88 -7.02 18.32
N SER A 91 6.68 -6.16 19.33
CA SER A 91 5.36 -5.86 19.91
C SER A 91 4.36 -5.34 18.88
N HIS A 92 4.83 -4.70 17.81
CA HIS A 92 4.02 -4.07 16.77
C HIS A 92 3.79 -4.93 15.51
N ASN A 93 4.07 -6.24 15.58
CA ASN A 93 3.96 -7.19 14.46
C ASN A 93 2.55 -7.28 13.84
N PHE A 94 1.51 -6.93 14.58
CA PHE A 94 0.13 -7.01 14.09
C PHE A 94 -0.33 -5.82 13.23
N ARG A 95 0.54 -4.82 13.02
CA ARG A 95 0.20 -3.58 12.29
C ARG A 95 0.91 -3.58 10.95
N SER A 96 0.14 -3.68 9.89
CA SER A 96 0.64 -3.51 8.52
C SER A 96 0.42 -2.08 8.03
N ILE A 97 1.44 -1.49 7.45
CA ILE A 97 1.44 -0.13 6.92
C ILE A 97 1.49 -0.19 5.39
N ARG A 98 0.64 0.59 4.76
CA ARG A 98 0.62 0.82 3.31
C ARG A 98 1.38 2.12 3.00
N LEU A 99 2.42 2.00 2.20
CA LEU A 99 3.27 3.08 1.75
C LEU A 99 3.12 3.25 0.23
N LYS A 100 2.86 4.46 -0.24
CA LYS A 100 2.69 4.75 -1.67
C LYS A 100 3.95 5.42 -2.21
N VAL A 101 4.44 4.98 -3.36
CA VAL A 101 5.57 5.63 -4.04
C VAL A 101 5.07 6.92 -4.71
N GLU A 102 5.57 8.07 -4.28
CA GLU A 102 5.22 9.38 -4.86
C GLU A 102 6.33 9.90 -5.78
N GLU A 103 7.57 9.89 -5.30
CA GLU A 103 8.71 10.45 -6.01
C GLU A 103 9.83 9.41 -6.17
N ILE A 104 10.60 9.54 -7.25
CA ILE A 104 11.72 8.67 -7.56
C ILE A 104 12.92 9.57 -7.83
N GLN A 105 13.96 9.38 -7.03
CA GLN A 105 15.22 10.13 -7.11
C GLN A 105 16.32 9.16 -7.54
N GLY A 106 16.68 9.20 -8.81
CA GLY A 106 17.60 8.23 -9.41
C GLY A 106 17.05 6.81 -9.29
N LYS A 107 17.68 5.98 -8.44
CA LYS A 107 17.26 4.60 -8.15
C LYS A 107 16.49 4.45 -6.83
N ASN A 108 16.29 5.53 -6.08
CA ASN A 108 15.58 5.52 -4.81
C ASN A 108 14.12 5.93 -5.02
N CYS A 109 13.20 5.09 -4.57
CA CYS A 109 11.76 5.40 -4.52
C CYS A 109 11.41 5.94 -3.14
N LEU A 110 10.98 7.20 -3.08
CA LEU A 110 10.48 7.82 -1.86
C LEU A 110 8.99 7.49 -1.70
N THR A 111 8.64 7.03 -0.51
CA THR A 111 7.27 6.63 -0.18
C THR A 111 6.62 7.56 0.83
N SER A 112 5.33 7.80 0.65
CA SER A 112 4.44 8.49 1.59
C SER A 112 3.52 7.49 2.29
N PHE A 113 2.99 7.87 3.44
CA PHE A 113 2.01 7.06 4.15
C PHE A 113 0.67 7.09 3.41
N HIS A 114 0.10 5.91 3.16
CA HIS A 114 -1.20 5.76 2.49
C HIS A 114 -2.28 5.20 3.41
N GLY A 115 -1.92 4.31 4.33
CA GLY A 115 -2.87 3.73 5.26
C GLY A 115 -2.25 2.74 6.22
N MET A 116 -3.03 2.32 7.20
CA MET A 116 -2.66 1.34 8.21
C MET A 116 -3.78 0.31 8.34
N ASP A 117 -3.43 -0.97 8.35
CA ASP A 117 -4.35 -2.07 8.57
C ASP A 117 -3.82 -3.02 9.64
N PHE A 118 -4.72 -3.71 10.31
CA PHE A 118 -4.38 -4.81 11.20
C PHE A 118 -4.22 -6.12 10.44
N THR A 119 -3.35 -6.99 10.93
CA THR A 119 -3.27 -8.36 10.44
C THR A 119 -4.55 -9.14 10.81
N SER A 120 -4.95 -10.08 9.94
CA SER A 120 -6.21 -10.82 10.11
C SER A 120 -6.20 -11.72 11.35
N ASP A 121 -5.06 -12.29 11.69
CA ASP A 121 -4.79 -13.08 12.90
C ASP A 121 -5.05 -12.28 14.17
N LYS A 122 -4.58 -11.02 14.24
CA LYS A 122 -4.80 -10.18 15.41
C LYS A 122 -6.26 -9.84 15.60
N LEU A 123 -6.96 -9.43 14.54
CA LEU A 123 -8.40 -9.14 14.61
C LEU A 123 -9.20 -10.36 15.07
N ARG A 124 -8.91 -11.54 14.49
CA ARG A 124 -9.57 -12.81 14.89
C ARG A 124 -9.26 -13.21 16.33
N SER A 125 -8.05 -12.93 16.82
CA SER A 125 -7.64 -13.22 18.20
C SER A 125 -8.35 -12.34 19.23
N LEU A 126 -8.64 -11.08 18.89
CA LEU A 126 -9.35 -10.13 19.76
C LEU A 126 -10.84 -10.46 19.87
N VAL A 127 -11.46 -10.90 18.77
CA VAL A 127 -12.88 -11.25 18.71
C VAL A 127 -13.11 -12.61 19.38
N LYS A 128 -13.46 -12.57 20.66
CA LYS A 128 -13.88 -13.74 21.46
C LYS A 128 -15.38 -13.68 21.76
N LYS A 129 -15.95 -14.85 22.07
CA LYS A 129 -17.34 -14.97 22.56
C LYS A 129 -17.46 -14.35 23.97
N TRP A 130 -18.70 -14.07 24.40
CA TRP A 130 -19.07 -13.64 25.76
C TRP A 130 -18.70 -12.19 26.17
N GLN A 131 -18.36 -11.36 25.19
CA GLN A 131 -18.09 -9.93 25.34
C GLN A 131 -18.84 -9.14 24.26
N THR A 132 -19.07 -7.86 24.50
CA THR A 132 -19.61 -6.92 23.49
C THR A 132 -18.47 -6.33 22.67
N LEU A 133 -18.68 -6.29 21.36
CA LEU A 133 -17.86 -5.55 20.41
C LEU A 133 -18.46 -4.14 20.23
N ILE A 134 -17.60 -3.11 20.26
CA ILE A 134 -17.97 -1.71 20.02
C ILE A 134 -17.10 -1.18 18.89
N GLU A 135 -17.72 -0.92 17.75
CA GLU A 135 -17.09 -0.28 16.59
C GLU A 135 -17.44 1.20 16.50
N ALA A 136 -16.50 2.00 16.04
CA ALA A 136 -16.66 3.42 15.74
C ALA A 136 -15.80 3.80 14.52
N PHE A 137 -16.31 4.65 13.63
CA PHE A 137 -15.56 5.21 12.52
C PHE A 137 -15.80 6.72 12.42
N VAL A 138 -14.77 7.48 12.05
CA VAL A 138 -14.84 8.93 11.85
C VAL A 138 -14.01 9.32 10.66
N ASP A 139 -14.55 10.24 9.85
CA ASP A 139 -13.82 10.92 8.79
C ASP A 139 -13.25 12.21 9.36
N VAL A 140 -11.93 12.35 9.34
CA VAL A 140 -11.22 13.52 9.86
C VAL A 140 -10.33 14.12 8.77
N LYS A 141 -10.30 15.45 8.73
CA LYS A 141 -9.34 16.20 7.92
C LYS A 141 -8.18 16.61 8.82
N THR A 142 -6.96 16.22 8.46
CA THR A 142 -5.75 16.65 9.16
C THR A 142 -5.40 18.10 8.78
N THR A 143 -4.48 18.70 9.53
CA THR A 143 -3.99 20.06 9.26
C THR A 143 -3.34 20.20 7.87
N ASP A 144 -2.70 19.13 7.39
CA ASP A 144 -2.04 19.07 6.09
C ASP A 144 -3.03 18.94 4.90
N GLY A 145 -4.34 18.85 5.18
CA GLY A 145 -5.38 18.76 4.15
C GLY A 145 -5.70 17.34 3.68
N TYR A 146 -5.11 16.29 4.27
CA TYR A 146 -5.49 14.90 3.99
C TYR A 146 -6.80 14.54 4.68
N VAL A 147 -7.65 13.79 3.98
CA VAL A 147 -8.88 13.21 4.54
C VAL A 147 -8.62 11.75 4.88
N LEU A 148 -8.76 11.40 6.16
CA LEU A 148 -8.53 10.06 6.67
C LEU A 148 -9.81 9.52 7.30
N ARG A 149 -10.10 8.23 7.07
CA ARG A 149 -11.14 7.49 7.80
C ARG A 149 -10.47 6.63 8.86
N MET A 150 -10.71 6.95 10.12
CA MET A 150 -10.19 6.18 11.25
C MET A 150 -11.24 5.18 11.72
N PHE A 151 -10.78 3.97 12.06
CA PHE A 151 -11.59 2.90 12.63
C PHE A 151 -11.08 2.56 14.03
N VAL A 152 -11.99 2.45 14.98
CA VAL A 152 -11.70 2.02 16.34
C VAL A 152 -12.59 0.85 16.70
N ILE A 153 -11.98 -0.19 17.26
CA ILE A 153 -12.64 -1.38 17.78
C ILE A 153 -12.32 -1.48 19.27
N ALA A 154 -13.33 -1.66 20.11
CA ALA A 154 -13.17 -1.93 21.53
C ALA A 154 -14.00 -3.14 21.95
N PHE A 155 -13.53 -3.81 23.00
CA PHE A 155 -14.21 -4.94 23.62
C PHE A 155 -14.42 -4.68 25.10
N THR A 156 -15.52 -5.19 25.66
CA THR A 156 -15.71 -5.20 27.11
C THR A 156 -14.77 -6.21 27.77
N LYS A 157 -14.03 -5.75 28.78
CA LYS A 157 -13.16 -6.61 29.58
C LYS A 157 -13.91 -7.14 30.80
N ARG A 158 -13.69 -8.41 31.13
CA ARG A 158 -14.19 -9.02 32.36
C ARG A 158 -13.49 -8.41 33.57
N ARG A 159 -14.26 -8.10 34.62
CA ARG A 159 -13.71 -7.62 35.90
C ARG A 159 -13.17 -8.79 36.73
N PRO A 160 -12.11 -8.59 37.54
CA PRO A 160 -11.71 -9.59 38.52
C PRO A 160 -12.89 -9.87 39.46
N ASN A 161 -13.10 -11.12 39.85
CA ASN A 161 -14.19 -11.60 40.73
C ASN A 161 -15.63 -11.56 40.14
N GLN A 162 -15.77 -11.40 38.83
CA GLN A 162 -17.09 -11.49 38.19
C GLN A 162 -17.60 -12.94 38.14
N LEU A 163 -18.72 -13.23 38.81
CA LEU A 163 -19.38 -14.54 38.83
C LEU A 163 -19.95 -14.93 37.45
N ARG A 164 -20.57 -13.96 36.76
CA ARG A 164 -21.12 -14.17 35.41
C ARG A 164 -20.02 -14.44 34.40
N LYS A 165 -20.20 -15.47 33.56
CA LYS A 165 -19.30 -15.77 32.44
C LYS A 165 -19.34 -14.71 31.33
N THR A 166 -20.48 -14.02 31.19
CA THR A 166 -20.73 -13.04 30.12
C THR A 166 -20.55 -11.60 30.60
N THR A 167 -20.06 -10.75 29.69
CA THR A 167 -19.72 -9.33 29.93
C THR A 167 -20.31 -8.45 28.86
N TYR A 168 -21.63 -8.35 28.81
CA TYR A 168 -22.32 -7.54 27.80
C TYR A 168 -22.61 -6.13 28.32
N ALA A 169 -22.25 -5.11 27.52
CA ALA A 169 -22.65 -3.74 27.76
C ALA A 169 -24.10 -3.50 27.34
N GLN A 170 -24.83 -2.66 28.07
CA GLN A 170 -26.16 -2.22 27.66
C GLN A 170 -26.08 -1.32 26.42
N SER A 171 -27.11 -1.34 25.57
CA SER A 171 -27.14 -0.55 24.34
C SER A 171 -27.00 0.97 24.58
N ALA A 172 -27.53 1.47 25.70
CA ALA A 172 -27.36 2.87 26.11
C ALA A 172 -25.91 3.21 26.47
N GLN A 173 -25.19 2.29 27.13
CA GLN A 173 -23.77 2.47 27.46
C GLN A 173 -22.91 2.43 26.19
N ILE A 174 -23.21 1.52 25.26
CA ILE A 174 -22.50 1.43 23.96
C ILE A 174 -22.60 2.75 23.20
N ARG A 175 -23.79 3.37 23.16
CA ARG A 175 -23.98 4.70 22.53
C ARG A 175 -23.14 5.79 23.19
N LYS A 176 -23.10 5.83 24.53
CA LYS A 176 -22.27 6.79 25.27
C LYS A 176 -20.78 6.59 25.01
N ILE A 177 -20.31 5.34 24.97
CA ILE A 177 -18.91 5.01 24.66
C ILE A 177 -18.57 5.45 23.24
N ARG A 178 -19.43 5.18 22.24
CA ARG A 178 -19.23 5.62 20.86
C ARG A 178 -19.14 7.14 20.74
N ALA A 179 -20.01 7.88 21.42
CA ALA A 179 -19.94 9.34 21.43
C ALA A 179 -18.59 9.85 21.96
N LYS A 180 -18.07 9.25 23.04
CA LYS A 180 -16.75 9.58 23.58
C LYS A 180 -15.59 9.17 22.65
N MET A 181 -15.71 8.03 21.96
CA MET A 181 -14.73 7.64 20.94
C MET A 181 -14.67 8.65 19.79
N PHE A 182 -15.81 9.14 19.31
CA PHE A 182 -15.87 10.17 18.27
C PHE A 182 -15.24 11.49 18.73
N GLU A 183 -15.53 11.92 19.95
CA GLU A 183 -14.94 13.13 20.54
C GLU A 183 -13.41 13.06 20.61
N ILE A 184 -12.85 11.94 21.08
CA ILE A 184 -11.39 11.77 21.20
C ILE A 184 -10.74 11.65 19.82
N MET A 185 -11.33 10.87 18.90
CA MET A 185 -10.81 10.70 17.55
C MET A 185 -10.79 12.02 16.77
N THR A 186 -11.89 12.78 16.82
CA THR A 186 -11.96 14.08 16.13
C THR A 186 -10.94 15.06 16.69
N ARG A 187 -10.81 15.13 18.02
CA ARG A 187 -9.83 15.99 18.69
C ARG A 187 -8.39 15.66 18.27
N GLU A 188 -7.98 14.39 18.38
CA GLU A 188 -6.61 14.01 18.03
C GLU A 188 -6.34 14.16 16.52
N GLY A 189 -7.33 13.83 15.68
CA GLY A 189 -7.16 13.87 14.23
C GLY A 189 -7.12 15.28 13.63
N GLN A 190 -7.83 16.25 14.21
CA GLN A 190 -7.84 17.64 13.72
C GLN A 190 -6.62 18.44 14.18
N LEU A 191 -6.07 18.13 15.36
CA LEU A 191 -4.94 18.87 15.94
C LEU A 191 -3.59 18.48 15.33
N SER A 192 -3.48 17.26 14.79
CA SER A 192 -2.20 16.71 14.36
C SER A 192 -2.01 16.75 12.85
N SER A 193 -0.75 16.96 12.44
CA SER A 193 -0.30 16.67 11.07
C SER A 193 -0.34 15.17 10.82
N LEU A 194 -0.33 14.73 9.55
CA LEU A 194 -0.33 13.32 9.20
C LEU A 194 0.88 12.61 9.81
N LYS A 195 2.04 13.27 9.84
CA LYS A 195 3.26 12.76 10.46
C LYS A 195 3.11 12.55 11.97
N GLU A 196 2.54 13.52 12.67
CA GLU A 196 2.28 13.42 14.11
C GLU A 196 1.22 12.37 14.43
N LEU A 197 0.17 12.30 13.62
CA LEU A 197 -0.90 11.32 13.77
C LEU A 197 -0.36 9.90 13.63
N VAL A 198 0.48 9.63 12.63
CA VAL A 198 1.13 8.32 12.46
C VAL A 198 2.07 8.00 13.61
N ALA A 199 2.79 8.98 14.15
CA ALA A 199 3.66 8.76 15.31
C ALA A 199 2.89 8.44 16.60
N LYS A 200 1.66 8.93 16.75
CA LYS A 200 0.78 8.62 17.89
C LYS A 200 0.13 7.23 17.82
N LEU A 201 0.07 6.63 16.63
CA LEU A 201 -0.63 5.35 16.40
C LEU A 201 0.19 4.16 16.87
#